data_AF-A0A6J0UAE1-F1
#
_entry.id   AF-A0A6J0UAE1-F1
#
_cell.length_a   1.000
_cell.length_b   1.000
_cell.length_c   1.000
_cell.angle_alpha   90.00
_cell.angle_beta   90.00
_cell.angle_gamma   90.00
#
_symmetry.space_group_name_H-M   'P 1'
#
loop_
_entity.id
_entity.type
_entity.pdbx_description
1 polymer ?
#
loop_
_entity_poly.entity_id
_entity_poly.type
_entity_poly.pdbx_seq_one_letter_code
_entity_poly.pdbx_strand_id
1 'polypeptide(L)'
;MEQNTEQRCECCIPSDLNFQGSSARSQPRRGEDTQTSNKQNLPSDQPMTSFSGVQVASAQTLHQNNLAVSCTGERFSSSKKQGAKVLPDHVDPFHVTANLDKEKDIAFLLKELDVLRANNKKLQDKLSEKDKELKTIKLDLELHERVTEASIAEKGAALVEEIHSAQRERDDAIMARLKLANEERDDAWKRMKLLEQSSETLENINPEENDMTLQELLNRINNADTGLAIRRTGAVIVDRIYRTQERKKKITAEEMNAVIEERDAALAQCKRLEQELHHMKEQNQTSANNTRHLTAENNQERALKERLLAMQQEREATAEQYKNLEEELQTLRIYYSLHQSLSQEVNLKDQFNSALLTYEKALKNREDIVSMLLLQNEELTTQLQQTVEERANMELKFQQALEASQEANEKLQK
;
A
#
# COMPACT_ATOMS: atom_id res chain seq x y z
N MET A 1 -39.91 -30.66 -54.94
CA MET A 1 -39.05 -31.69 -54.37
C MET A 1 -37.71 -31.01 -54.10
N GLU A 2 -37.19 -30.83 -52.90
CA GLU A 2 -37.48 -31.30 -51.54
C GLU A 2 -36.88 -30.26 -50.55
N GLN A 3 -37.64 -29.98 -49.48
CA GLN A 3 -37.23 -29.87 -48.05
C GLN A 3 -36.05 -28.94 -47.72
N ASN A 4 -36.20 -27.75 -47.10
CA ASN A 4 -36.87 -27.36 -45.87
C ASN A 4 -36.31 -28.02 -44.59
N THR A 5 -35.43 -27.34 -43.88
CA THR A 5 -35.28 -27.43 -42.41
C THR A 5 -34.76 -26.10 -41.85
N GLU A 6 -35.71 -25.32 -41.33
CA GLU A 6 -35.49 -24.27 -40.33
C GLU A 6 -35.02 -24.92 -39.02
N GLN A 7 -34.05 -24.31 -38.34
CA GLN A 7 -33.80 -24.59 -36.93
C GLN A 7 -33.78 -23.26 -36.17
N ARG A 8 -34.95 -22.96 -35.59
CA ARG A 8 -35.16 -21.92 -34.58
C ARG A 8 -34.47 -22.36 -33.29
N CYS A 9 -33.60 -21.51 -32.74
CA CYS A 9 -33.23 -21.59 -31.33
C CYS A 9 -34.25 -20.76 -30.52
N GLU A 10 -35.10 -21.46 -29.78
CA GLU A 10 -36.04 -20.87 -28.84
C GLU A 10 -35.31 -20.42 -27.57
N CYS A 11 -35.55 -19.16 -27.21
CA CYS A 11 -35.26 -18.60 -25.91
C CYS A 11 -36.10 -19.32 -24.84
N CYS A 12 -35.46 -19.89 -23.82
CA CYS A 12 -36.09 -20.19 -22.54
C CYS A 12 -35.66 -19.14 -21.52
N ILE A 13 -36.62 -18.28 -21.17
CA ILE A 13 -36.62 -17.43 -19.98
C ILE A 13 -37.06 -18.29 -18.79
N PRO A 14 -36.45 -18.14 -17.60
CA PRO A 14 -37.17 -18.31 -16.35
C PRO A 14 -37.32 -16.95 -15.66
N SER A 15 -38.57 -16.49 -15.61
CA SER A 15 -39.06 -15.50 -14.67
C SER A 15 -39.36 -16.23 -13.36
N ASP A 16 -38.84 -15.70 -12.25
CA ASP A 16 -39.47 -15.62 -10.91
C ASP A 16 -38.37 -15.18 -9.93
N LEU A 17 -38.26 -13.87 -9.66
CA LEU A 17 -38.91 -13.19 -8.54
C LEU A 17 -38.57 -13.82 -7.17
N ASN A 18 -37.49 -13.33 -6.57
CA ASN A 18 -37.45 -13.12 -5.13
C ASN A 18 -36.59 -11.90 -4.77
N PHE A 19 -37.27 -10.76 -4.65
CA PHE A 19 -36.76 -9.56 -4.01
C PHE A 19 -36.75 -9.78 -2.50
N GLN A 20 -35.57 -9.95 -1.90
CA GLN A 20 -35.36 -9.61 -0.49
C GLN A 20 -34.51 -8.34 -0.45
N GLY A 21 -35.16 -7.24 -0.10
CA GLY A 21 -34.55 -5.94 0.08
C GLY A 21 -33.65 -5.92 1.30
N SER A 22 -32.38 -5.60 1.09
CA SER A 22 -31.48 -5.13 2.13
C SER A 22 -31.17 -3.66 1.87
N SER A 23 -31.88 -2.81 2.62
CA SER A 23 -31.71 -1.37 2.68
C SER A 23 -30.40 -1.03 3.39
N ALA A 24 -29.39 -0.58 2.64
CA ALA A 24 -28.20 0.06 3.20
C ALA A 24 -28.26 1.56 2.87
N ARG A 25 -28.93 2.30 3.75
CA ARG A 25 -29.06 3.74 3.74
C ARG A 25 -27.79 4.37 4.34
N SER A 26 -26.89 4.85 3.50
CA SER A 26 -25.71 5.62 3.90
C SER A 26 -26.08 7.10 4.10
N GLN A 27 -26.20 7.49 5.37
CA GLN A 27 -26.09 8.84 5.96
C GLN A 27 -27.14 9.93 5.59
N PRO A 28 -27.57 10.71 6.60
CA PRO A 28 -26.85 11.94 6.90
C PRO A 28 -26.65 12.19 8.42
N ARG A 29 -25.45 12.61 8.81
CA ARG A 29 -25.20 13.33 10.07
C ARG A 29 -24.38 14.57 9.70
N ARG A 30 -25.02 15.73 9.57
CA ARG A 30 -25.28 16.72 10.64
C ARG A 30 -23.96 17.11 11.31
N GLY A 31 -23.49 18.30 10.95
CA GLY A 31 -22.26 18.90 11.43
C GLY A 31 -22.32 19.19 12.92
N GLU A 32 -21.14 19.08 13.53
CA GLU A 32 -20.84 19.68 14.82
C GLU A 32 -19.64 20.59 14.64
N ASP A 33 -19.87 21.84 15.03
CA ASP A 33 -18.90 22.89 15.19
C ASP A 33 -17.82 22.46 16.20
N THR A 34 -16.56 22.74 15.88
CA THR A 34 -15.52 22.83 16.92
C THR A 34 -14.91 24.22 16.89
N GLN A 35 -15.38 25.01 17.84
CA GLN A 35 -14.71 26.16 18.42
C GLN A 35 -13.21 25.88 18.62
N THR A 36 -12.36 26.70 18.02
CA THR A 36 -11.04 27.01 18.60
C THR A 36 -10.89 28.52 18.66
N SER A 37 -11.02 29.03 19.88
CA SER A 37 -10.55 30.36 20.25
C SER A 37 -9.05 30.45 19.97
N ASN A 38 -8.60 31.46 19.23
CA ASN A 38 -7.60 32.35 19.80
C ASN A 38 -7.51 33.69 19.07
N LYS A 39 -7.48 34.73 19.91
CA LYS A 39 -7.40 36.14 19.54
C LYS A 39 -6.02 36.51 19.00
N GLN A 40 -6.05 37.49 18.13
CA GLN A 40 -4.95 38.33 17.68
C GLN A 40 -4.11 38.89 18.84
N ASN A 41 -2.79 38.95 18.65
CA ASN A 41 -1.96 40.13 18.84
C ASN A 41 -0.54 39.86 18.29
N LEU A 42 -0.07 40.71 17.37
CA LEU A 42 1.35 41.00 17.15
C LEU A 42 1.92 41.64 18.46
N PRO A 43 3.25 41.65 18.73
CA PRO A 43 4.29 42.06 17.77
C PRO A 43 5.67 41.36 17.88
N SER A 44 6.50 41.65 16.88
CA SER A 44 7.97 41.85 16.84
C SER A 44 8.95 40.97 17.65
N ASP A 45 10.08 40.77 16.98
CA ASP A 45 11.45 40.57 17.49
C ASP A 45 12.01 39.14 17.66
N GLN A 46 12.98 38.89 16.76
CA GLN A 46 14.23 38.16 16.91
C GLN A 46 14.24 36.63 17.15
N PRO A 47 15.17 35.91 16.48
CA PRO A 47 15.43 34.51 16.75
C PRO A 47 16.48 34.33 17.84
N MET A 48 16.22 33.40 18.76
CA MET A 48 17.21 32.82 19.68
C MET A 48 17.09 31.30 19.61
N THR A 49 18.15 30.67 19.09
CA THR A 49 18.74 29.41 19.59
C THR A 49 20.07 29.23 18.85
N SER A 50 21.17 29.77 19.38
CA SER A 50 22.07 29.08 20.30
C SER A 50 22.69 27.81 19.72
N PHE A 51 23.85 27.94 19.06
CA PHE A 51 24.92 26.94 19.16
C PHE A 51 26.29 27.58 18.96
N SER A 52 27.21 27.16 19.83
CA SER A 52 28.67 27.22 19.72
C SER A 52 29.35 28.58 19.92
N GLY A 53 29.83 28.79 21.15
CA GLY A 53 30.91 29.72 21.42
C GLY A 53 32.24 29.15 20.93
N VAL A 54 32.89 29.86 20.02
CA VAL A 54 34.35 29.92 19.91
C VAL A 54 34.70 31.38 19.65
N GLN A 55 35.11 32.07 20.72
CA GLN A 55 35.80 33.35 20.61
C GLN A 55 37.22 33.06 20.11
N VAL A 56 37.59 33.63 18.97
CA VAL A 56 38.96 34.07 18.72
C VAL A 56 38.88 35.49 18.18
N ALA A 57 39.31 36.43 19.01
CA ALA A 57 39.53 37.81 18.64
C ALA A 57 40.96 37.97 18.09
N SER A 58 41.18 39.12 17.44
CA SER A 58 42.43 39.66 16.87
C SER A 58 42.72 39.24 15.42
N ALA A 59 43.11 40.12 14.49
CA ALA A 59 43.59 41.49 14.60
C ALA A 59 43.29 42.29 13.32
N GLN A 60 43.31 43.61 13.48
CA GLN A 60 43.22 44.62 12.44
C GLN A 60 44.33 44.49 11.40
N THR A 61 43.94 44.50 10.13
CA THR A 61 44.79 44.79 8.98
C THR A 61 45.05 46.29 8.90
N LEU A 62 46.32 46.72 8.89
CA LEU A 62 46.73 48.00 8.31
C LEU A 62 48.13 47.91 7.69
N HIS A 63 48.11 48.04 6.36
CA HIS A 63 49.09 48.61 5.45
C HIS A 63 50.56 48.14 5.43
N GLN A 64 50.84 47.39 4.35
CA GLN A 64 52.12 47.33 3.66
C GLN A 64 52.65 48.72 3.27
N ASN A 65 53.93 48.97 3.57
CA ASN A 65 54.80 49.84 2.77
C ASN A 65 55.99 49.00 2.31
N ASN A 66 56.03 48.73 1.00
CA ASN A 66 57.19 48.20 0.31
C ASN A 66 58.23 49.32 0.17
N LEU A 67 59.47 49.10 0.66
CA LEU A 67 60.63 49.85 0.19
C LEU A 67 61.63 48.86 -0.42
N ALA A 68 61.89 49.07 -1.70
CA ALA A 68 62.84 48.32 -2.50
C ALA A 68 64.29 48.64 -2.11
N VAL A 69 65.09 47.57 -2.02
CA VAL A 69 66.47 47.40 -2.54
C VAL A 69 67.41 48.60 -2.53
N SER A 70 68.57 48.42 -1.85
CA SER A 70 69.89 48.67 -2.44
C SER A 70 71.00 48.08 -1.56
N CYS A 71 71.63 47.01 -2.05
CA CYS A 71 72.92 46.55 -1.57
C CYS A 71 74.02 47.34 -2.27
N THR A 72 74.89 48.01 -1.52
CA THR A 72 76.20 48.48 -2.01
C THR A 72 77.27 47.93 -1.08
N GLY A 73 78.03 46.95 -1.60
CA GLY A 73 79.28 46.53 -1.01
C GLY A 73 80.41 47.43 -1.52
N GLU A 74 81.11 48.08 -0.60
CA GLU A 74 82.37 48.77 -0.91
C GLU A 74 83.54 48.00 -0.29
N ARG A 75 84.38 47.49 -1.19
CA ARG A 75 85.77 47.08 -0.93
C ARG A 75 86.58 48.33 -0.57
N PHE A 76 87.36 48.27 0.49
CA PHE A 76 88.52 49.15 0.65
C PHE A 76 89.81 48.34 0.54
N SER A 77 90.53 48.61 -0.55
CA SER A 77 91.89 48.17 -0.80
C SER A 77 92.91 49.11 -0.15
N SER A 78 93.95 48.46 0.37
CA SER A 78 95.26 48.94 0.81
C SER A 78 95.83 50.22 0.15
N SER A 79 96.50 51.04 0.96
CA SER A 79 97.67 51.79 0.49
C SER A 79 98.75 51.90 1.59
N LYS A 80 99.99 51.87 1.11
CA LYS A 80 101.26 51.63 1.79
C LYS A 80 102.06 52.93 1.79
N LYS A 81 102.59 53.36 2.94
CA LYS A 81 103.70 54.34 3.09
C LYS A 81 104.47 53.96 4.36
N GLN A 82 105.60 53.25 4.26
CA GLN A 82 106.98 53.77 4.17
C GLN A 82 107.37 54.84 5.20
N GLY A 83 108.25 54.44 6.12
CA GLY A 83 109.50 55.15 6.39
C GLY A 83 109.60 55.94 7.70
N ALA A 84 110.18 55.33 8.73
CA ALA A 84 111.19 55.99 9.57
C ALA A 84 112.00 54.94 10.35
N LYS A 85 113.31 55.09 10.27
CA LYS A 85 114.39 54.22 10.73
C LYS A 85 115.00 54.85 11.99
N VAL A 86 115.09 54.13 13.11
CA VAL A 86 116.08 54.41 14.17
C VAL A 86 116.52 53.08 14.82
N LEU A 87 117.82 52.83 14.82
CA LEU A 87 118.57 51.74 15.46
C LEU A 87 119.01 52.19 16.89
N PRO A 88 119.64 51.38 17.75
CA PRO A 88 119.20 51.10 19.12
C PRO A 88 120.21 51.67 20.16
N ASP A 89 120.10 51.18 21.39
CA ASP A 89 120.99 51.35 22.56
C ASP A 89 120.64 52.48 23.53
N HIS A 90 119.94 52.11 24.59
CA HIS A 90 120.50 52.14 25.95
C HIS A 90 119.60 51.29 26.88
N VAL A 91 120.08 50.13 27.33
CA VAL A 91 119.35 49.28 28.27
C VAL A 91 119.64 49.78 29.67
N ASP A 92 118.75 50.62 30.18
CA ASP A 92 118.69 50.99 31.59
C ASP A 92 118.10 49.80 32.38
N PRO A 93 118.80 49.23 33.40
CA PRO A 93 118.31 48.10 34.19
C PRO A 93 116.96 48.34 34.90
N PHE A 94 116.52 49.60 35.04
CA PHE A 94 115.18 49.95 35.53
C PHE A 94 114.07 49.83 34.47
N HIS A 95 114.41 49.67 33.19
CA HIS A 95 113.45 49.53 32.10
C HIS A 95 113.05 48.06 31.83
N VAL A 96 113.84 47.09 32.29
CA VAL A 96 113.60 45.64 32.10
C VAL A 96 112.47 45.14 33.00
N THR A 97 112.38 45.62 34.24
CA THR A 97 111.27 45.32 35.16
C THR A 97 109.97 46.01 34.71
N ALA A 98 110.06 47.27 34.27
CA ALA A 98 108.92 48.00 33.69
C ALA A 98 108.45 47.41 32.33
N ASN A 99 109.34 46.79 31.54
CA ASN A 99 108.96 46.08 30.31
C ASN A 99 108.28 44.74 30.60
N LEU A 100 108.76 43.97 31.58
CA LEU A 100 108.14 42.70 31.98
C LEU A 100 106.72 42.90 32.52
N ASP A 101 106.45 43.98 33.28
CA ASP A 101 105.10 44.29 33.75
C ASP A 101 104.19 44.78 32.61
N LYS A 102 104.73 45.56 31.66
CA LYS A 102 104.00 45.90 30.42
C LYS A 102 103.67 44.67 29.56
N GLU A 103 104.57 43.70 29.46
CA GLU A 103 104.33 42.44 28.72
C GLU A 103 103.25 41.58 29.38
N LYS A 104 103.20 41.53 30.72
CA LYS A 104 102.11 40.87 31.44
C LYS A 104 100.77 41.56 31.19
N ASP A 105 100.72 42.90 31.26
CA ASP A 105 99.51 43.68 30.97
C ASP A 105 99.04 43.46 29.51
N ILE A 106 99.97 43.44 28.56
CA ILE A 106 99.69 43.10 27.15
C ILE A 106 99.11 41.68 27.03
N ALA A 107 99.67 40.69 27.73
CA ALA A 107 99.17 39.32 27.71
C ALA A 107 97.77 39.19 28.33
N PHE A 108 97.49 39.91 29.43
CA PHE A 108 96.14 39.97 30.02
C PHE A 108 95.13 40.58 29.05
N LEU A 109 95.47 41.70 28.40
CA LEU A 109 94.62 42.36 27.41
C LEU A 109 94.35 41.46 26.20
N LEU A 110 95.34 40.71 25.72
CA LEU A 110 95.15 39.75 24.62
C LEU A 110 94.21 38.60 25.03
N LYS A 111 94.37 38.08 26.24
CA LYS A 111 93.48 37.03 26.77
C LYS A 111 92.05 37.54 26.91
N GLU A 112 91.85 38.76 27.39
CA GLU A 112 90.55 39.40 27.47
C GLU A 112 89.95 39.65 26.08
N LEU A 113 90.76 40.11 25.12
CA LEU A 113 90.37 40.27 23.72
C LEU A 113 89.90 38.94 23.11
N ASP A 114 90.61 37.85 23.39
CA ASP A 114 90.24 36.52 22.90
C ASP A 114 88.95 36.00 23.54
N VAL A 115 88.73 36.26 24.84
CA VAL A 115 87.44 35.99 25.51
C VAL A 115 86.32 36.82 24.88
N LEU A 116 86.55 38.10 24.60
CA LEU A 116 85.57 38.97 23.94
C LEU A 116 85.25 38.51 22.51
N ARG A 117 86.26 38.10 21.73
CA ARG A 117 86.07 37.51 20.38
C ARG A 117 85.25 36.23 20.44
N ALA A 118 85.55 35.33 21.38
CA ALA A 118 84.80 34.09 21.57
C ALA A 118 83.34 34.37 21.97
N ASN A 119 83.12 35.35 22.84
CA ASN A 119 81.78 35.78 23.25
C ASN A 119 81.00 36.42 22.09
N ASN A 120 81.64 37.29 21.29
CA ASN A 120 81.01 37.90 20.12
C ASN A 120 80.62 36.84 19.09
N LYS A 121 81.50 35.88 18.80
CA LYS A 121 81.19 34.74 17.93
C LYS A 121 79.99 33.93 18.44
N LYS A 122 79.95 33.60 19.73
CA LYS A 122 78.79 32.93 20.35
C LYS A 122 77.50 33.74 20.23
N LEU A 123 77.57 35.06 20.40
CA LEU A 123 76.40 35.93 20.23
C LEU A 123 75.94 35.98 18.77
N GLN A 124 76.87 36.00 17.82
CA GLN A 124 76.56 35.97 16.39
C GLN A 124 75.93 34.63 15.96
N ASP A 125 76.45 33.51 16.47
CA ASP A 125 75.86 32.18 16.24
C ASP A 125 74.44 32.11 16.81
N LYS A 126 74.23 32.55 18.05
CA LYS A 126 72.89 32.64 18.67
C LYS A 126 71.95 33.54 17.89
N LEU A 127 72.42 34.70 17.41
CA LEU A 127 71.61 35.60 16.59
C LEU A 127 71.19 34.91 15.29
N SER A 128 72.12 34.23 14.61
CA SER A 128 71.82 33.48 13.38
C SER A 128 70.86 32.31 13.60
N GLU A 129 70.88 31.68 14.77
CA GLU A 129 69.97 30.63 15.17
C GLU A 129 68.56 31.19 15.42
N LYS A 130 68.43 32.28 16.20
CA LYS A 130 67.15 32.97 16.42
C LYS A 130 66.55 33.51 15.13
N ASP A 131 67.36 34.00 14.20
CA ASP A 131 66.91 34.43 12.87
C ASP A 131 66.33 33.28 12.05
N LYS A 132 66.88 32.07 12.17
CA LYS A 132 66.32 30.87 11.52
C LYS A 132 65.01 30.45 12.19
N GLU A 133 64.97 30.40 13.52
CA GLU A 133 63.74 30.10 14.28
C GLU A 133 62.60 31.08 13.92
N LEU A 134 62.89 32.38 13.87
CA LEU A 134 61.91 33.41 13.48
C LEU A 134 61.39 33.20 12.06
N LYS A 135 62.26 32.85 11.11
CA LYS A 135 61.84 32.55 9.73
C LYS A 135 60.94 31.32 9.67
N THR A 136 61.26 30.27 10.42
CA THR A 136 60.43 29.07 10.51
C THR A 136 59.05 29.38 11.09
N ILE A 137 59.00 30.07 12.24
CA ILE A 137 57.72 30.45 12.88
C ILE A 137 56.87 31.32 11.94
N LYS A 138 57.51 32.25 11.20
CA LYS A 138 56.79 33.10 10.24
C LYS A 138 56.18 32.28 9.10
N LEU A 139 56.93 31.32 8.54
CA LEU A 139 56.43 30.44 7.49
C LEU A 139 55.31 29.53 7.99
N ASP A 140 55.41 29.00 9.21
CA ASP A 140 54.38 28.17 9.83
C ASP A 140 53.09 28.97 10.05
N LEU A 141 53.20 30.24 10.47
CA LEU A 141 52.07 31.13 10.66
C LEU A 141 51.39 31.47 9.32
N GLU A 142 52.16 31.83 8.28
CA GLU A 142 51.62 32.06 6.93
C GLU A 142 50.93 30.80 6.38
N LEU A 143 51.48 29.61 6.62
CA LEU A 143 50.87 28.35 6.20
C LEU A 143 49.55 28.09 6.95
N HIS A 144 49.51 28.35 8.26
CA HIS A 144 48.28 28.20 9.05
C HIS A 144 47.18 29.17 8.58
N GLU A 145 47.53 30.43 8.30
CA GLU A 145 46.62 31.42 7.72
C GLU A 145 46.05 30.92 6.39
N ARG A 146 46.89 30.42 5.48
CA ARG A 146 46.44 29.86 4.18
C ARG A 146 45.50 28.67 4.33
N VAL A 147 45.77 27.77 5.27
CA VAL A 147 44.92 26.60 5.53
C VAL A 147 43.55 27.04 6.06
N THR A 148 43.52 28.00 6.98
CA THR A 148 42.26 28.49 7.54
C THR A 148 41.44 29.27 6.50
N GLU A 149 42.08 30.10 5.67
CA GLU A 149 41.45 30.77 4.54
C GLU A 149 40.84 29.78 3.54
N ALA A 150 41.58 28.72 3.17
CA ALA A 150 41.09 27.69 2.27
C ALA A 150 39.88 26.94 2.87
N SER A 151 39.91 26.60 4.16
CA SER A 151 38.79 25.94 4.83
C SER A 151 37.54 26.82 4.90
N ILE A 152 37.71 28.14 5.09
CA ILE A 152 36.59 29.10 5.05
C ILE A 152 36.02 29.19 3.63
N ALA A 153 36.87 29.28 2.61
CA ALA A 153 36.45 29.34 1.22
C ALA A 153 35.71 28.06 0.78
N GLU A 154 36.18 26.89 1.18
CA GLU A 154 35.53 25.60 0.92
C GLU A 154 34.13 25.53 1.54
N LYS A 155 34.00 25.90 2.83
CA LYS A 155 32.69 25.97 3.50
C LYS A 155 31.76 26.98 2.83
N GLY A 156 32.29 28.12 2.38
CA GLY A 156 31.55 29.12 1.63
C GLY A 156 31.03 28.59 0.29
N ALA A 157 31.88 27.87 -0.45
CA ALA A 157 31.51 27.26 -1.72
C ALA A 157 30.41 26.20 -1.56
N ALA A 158 30.55 25.33 -0.55
CA ALA A 158 29.54 24.30 -0.24
C ALA A 158 28.18 24.92 0.09
N LEU A 159 28.14 25.97 0.92
CA LEU A 159 26.90 26.67 1.25
C LEU A 159 26.24 27.30 0.00
N VAL A 160 27.03 27.90 -0.89
CA VAL A 160 26.52 28.49 -2.14
C VAL A 160 25.92 27.41 -3.05
N GLU A 161 26.55 26.24 -3.15
CA GLU A 161 26.03 25.11 -3.92
C GLU A 161 24.73 24.55 -3.34
N GLU A 162 24.62 24.43 -2.01
CA GLU A 162 23.38 24.05 -1.32
C GLU A 162 22.25 25.05 -1.58
N ILE A 163 22.53 26.35 -1.47
CA ILE A 163 21.54 27.40 -1.77
C ILE A 163 21.07 27.30 -3.22
N HIS A 164 21.98 27.13 -4.18
CA HIS A 164 21.60 26.97 -5.58
C HIS A 164 20.78 25.72 -5.84
N SER A 165 21.11 24.61 -5.18
CA SER A 165 20.35 23.35 -5.32
C SER A 165 18.96 23.49 -4.72
N ALA A 166 18.83 24.05 -3.51
CA ALA A 166 17.54 24.33 -2.89
C ALA A 166 16.68 25.31 -3.71
N GLN A 167 17.30 26.32 -4.35
CA GLN A 167 16.60 27.24 -5.26
C GLN A 167 16.05 26.52 -6.49
N ARG A 168 16.83 25.64 -7.12
CA ARG A 168 16.37 24.84 -8.27
C ARG A 168 15.19 23.95 -7.87
N GLU A 169 15.30 23.24 -6.75
CA GLU A 169 14.21 22.40 -6.25
C GLU A 169 12.93 23.20 -5.96
N ARG A 170 13.08 24.39 -5.36
CA ARG A 170 11.95 25.31 -5.14
C ARG A 170 11.31 25.73 -6.46
N ASP A 171 12.11 26.12 -7.45
CA ASP A 171 11.60 26.60 -8.73
C ASP A 171 10.91 25.47 -9.50
N ASP A 172 11.46 24.25 -9.46
CA ASP A 172 10.84 23.05 -10.03
C ASP A 172 9.50 22.73 -9.34
N ALA A 173 9.45 22.81 -8.01
CA ALA A 173 8.21 22.60 -7.25
C ALA A 173 7.14 23.66 -7.56
N ILE A 174 7.54 24.93 -7.71
CA ILE A 174 6.65 26.02 -8.12
C ILE A 174 6.10 25.77 -9.53
N MET A 175 6.96 25.40 -10.48
CA MET A 175 6.55 25.10 -11.85
C MET A 175 5.61 23.89 -11.92
N ALA A 176 5.87 22.84 -11.14
CA ALA A 176 5.00 21.68 -11.04
C ALA A 176 3.61 22.07 -10.49
N ARG A 177 3.56 22.87 -9.42
CA ARG A 177 2.30 23.34 -8.82
C ARG A 177 1.50 24.23 -9.76
N LEU A 178 2.17 25.10 -10.51
CA LEU A 178 1.54 25.96 -11.51
C LEU A 178 0.93 25.15 -12.66
N LYS A 179 1.66 24.13 -13.15
CA LYS A 179 1.15 23.21 -14.17
C LYS A 179 -0.12 22.48 -13.71
N LEU A 180 -0.07 21.91 -12.50
CA LEU A 180 -1.22 21.20 -11.92
C LEU A 180 -2.43 22.13 -11.75
N ALA A 181 -2.23 23.36 -11.27
CA ALA A 181 -3.31 24.34 -11.16
C ALA A 181 -3.93 24.70 -12.53
N ASN A 182 -3.11 24.78 -13.59
CA ASN A 182 -3.62 25.01 -14.94
C ASN A 182 -4.40 23.80 -15.46
N GLU A 183 -3.89 22.58 -15.25
CA GLU A 183 -4.59 21.34 -15.63
C GLU A 183 -5.95 21.22 -14.93
N GLU A 184 -6.00 21.46 -13.61
CA GLU A 184 -7.24 21.46 -12.83
C GLU A 184 -8.24 22.52 -13.32
N ARG A 185 -7.77 23.73 -13.62
CA ARG A 185 -8.60 24.81 -14.17
C ARG A 185 -9.15 24.43 -15.55
N ASP A 186 -8.31 23.89 -16.42
CA ASP A 186 -8.71 23.52 -17.77
C ASP A 186 -9.70 22.36 -17.74
N ASP A 187 -9.54 21.40 -16.82
CA ASP A 187 -10.51 20.32 -16.61
C ASP A 187 -11.82 20.81 -15.99
N ALA A 188 -11.78 21.73 -15.04
CA ALA A 188 -12.97 22.39 -14.51
C ALA A 188 -13.71 23.16 -15.61
N TRP A 189 -12.97 23.85 -16.49
CA TRP A 189 -13.54 24.57 -17.62
C TRP A 189 -14.21 23.63 -18.63
N LYS A 190 -13.58 22.49 -18.95
CA LYS A 190 -14.19 21.46 -19.79
C LYS A 190 -15.50 20.94 -19.18
N ARG A 191 -15.51 20.62 -17.87
CA ARG A 191 -16.72 20.17 -17.16
C ARG A 191 -17.82 21.22 -17.17
N MET A 192 -17.47 22.48 -16.91
CA MET A 192 -18.41 23.61 -16.98
C MET A 192 -19.01 23.72 -18.38
N LYS A 193 -18.20 23.61 -19.43
CA LYS A 193 -18.67 23.71 -20.82
C LYS A 193 -19.61 22.56 -21.20
N LEU A 194 -19.33 21.35 -20.75
CA LEU A 194 -20.22 20.20 -20.95
C LEU A 194 -21.57 20.39 -20.24
N LEU A 195 -21.55 20.91 -19.01
CA LEU A 195 -22.76 21.22 -18.26
C LEU A 195 -23.55 22.39 -18.88
N GLU A 196 -22.87 23.39 -19.42
CA GLU A 196 -23.51 24.49 -20.14
C GLU A 196 -24.19 23.97 -21.41
N GLN A 197 -23.52 23.11 -22.19
CA GLN A 197 -24.11 22.47 -23.37
C GLN A 197 -25.31 21.58 -23.02
N SER A 198 -25.23 20.82 -21.93
CA SER A 198 -26.36 19.99 -21.49
C SER A 198 -27.52 20.84 -20.98
N SER A 199 -27.23 21.95 -20.27
CA SER A 199 -28.24 22.92 -19.82
C SER A 199 -28.91 23.62 -21.00
N GLU A 200 -28.17 24.07 -22.00
CA GLU A 200 -28.71 24.67 -23.23
C GLU A 200 -29.56 23.65 -24.02
N THR A 201 -29.19 22.38 -24.00
CA THR A 201 -30.00 21.31 -24.57
C THR A 201 -31.32 21.12 -23.79
N LEU A 202 -31.30 21.27 -22.47
CA LEU A 202 -32.47 21.12 -21.60
C LEU A 202 -33.40 22.34 -21.62
N GLU A 203 -32.88 23.57 -21.64
CA GLU A 203 -33.68 24.80 -21.76
C GLU A 203 -34.46 24.85 -23.08
N ASN A 204 -33.95 24.19 -24.12
CA ASN A 204 -34.64 24.05 -25.39
C ASN A 204 -35.77 23.00 -25.35
N ILE A 205 -35.91 22.17 -24.33
CA ILE A 205 -37.02 21.20 -24.25
C ILE A 205 -38.16 21.88 -23.49
N ASN A 206 -39.15 22.43 -24.21
CA ASN A 206 -40.46 22.66 -23.62
C ASN A 206 -41.16 21.28 -23.52
N PRO A 207 -41.30 20.68 -22.33
CA PRO A 207 -41.79 19.30 -22.21
C PRO A 207 -43.27 19.19 -22.57
N GLU A 208 -44.07 20.22 -22.30
CA GLU A 208 -45.52 20.22 -22.55
C GLU A 208 -45.87 20.26 -24.06
N GLU A 209 -44.96 20.77 -24.89
CA GLU A 209 -45.17 20.88 -26.35
C GLU A 209 -44.48 19.77 -27.16
N ASN A 210 -43.47 19.09 -26.60
CA ASN A 210 -42.78 17.96 -27.26
C ASN A 210 -43.55 16.63 -27.19
N ASP A 211 -44.32 16.40 -26.11
CA ASP A 211 -45.09 15.16 -25.90
C ASP A 211 -46.41 15.13 -26.69
N MET A 212 -46.85 16.29 -27.22
CA MET A 212 -48.03 16.34 -28.07
C MET A 212 -47.78 15.65 -29.41
N THR A 213 -48.76 14.87 -29.84
CA THR A 213 -48.74 14.29 -31.18
C THR A 213 -48.86 15.39 -32.24
N LEU A 214 -48.32 15.16 -33.44
CA LEU A 214 -48.50 16.13 -34.54
C LEU A 214 -50.00 16.38 -34.82
N GLN A 215 -50.81 15.34 -34.64
CA GLN A 215 -52.27 15.42 -34.76
C GLN A 215 -52.89 16.36 -33.72
N GLU A 216 -52.46 16.30 -32.46
CA GLU A 216 -52.90 17.22 -31.41
C GLU A 216 -52.51 18.66 -31.69
N LEU A 217 -51.27 18.91 -32.15
CA LEU A 217 -50.81 20.25 -32.53
C LEU A 217 -51.62 20.82 -33.70
N LEU A 218 -51.92 20.00 -34.72
CA LEU A 218 -52.74 20.40 -35.85
C LEU A 218 -54.20 20.66 -35.43
N ASN A 219 -54.76 19.81 -34.56
CA ASN A 219 -56.11 20.02 -33.99
C ASN A 219 -56.18 21.31 -33.17
N ARG A 220 -55.11 21.64 -32.43
CA ARG A 220 -55.01 22.86 -31.61
C ARG A 220 -54.89 24.12 -32.47
N ILE A 221 -54.24 24.03 -33.64
CA ILE A 221 -54.27 25.10 -34.66
C ILE A 221 -55.67 25.24 -35.27
N ASN A 222 -56.31 24.12 -35.62
CA ASN A 222 -57.62 24.13 -36.26
C ASN A 222 -58.74 24.67 -35.35
N ASN A 223 -58.58 24.47 -34.03
CA ASN A 223 -59.53 24.92 -33.00
C ASN A 223 -59.09 26.20 -32.28
N ALA A 224 -58.07 26.93 -32.78
CA ALA A 224 -57.57 28.13 -32.12
C ALA A 224 -58.44 29.36 -32.42
N ASP A 225 -59.02 29.97 -31.38
CA ASP A 225 -59.88 31.15 -31.50
C ASP A 225 -59.13 32.46 -31.78
N THR A 226 -57.78 32.44 -31.72
CA THR A 226 -56.95 33.63 -31.93
C THR A 226 -55.74 33.34 -32.82
N GLY A 227 -55.37 34.31 -33.65
CA GLY A 227 -54.16 34.21 -34.48
C GLY A 227 -52.86 34.13 -33.67
N LEU A 228 -52.88 34.55 -32.40
CA LEU A 228 -51.75 34.39 -31.49
C LEU A 228 -51.58 32.93 -31.05
N ALA A 229 -52.67 32.21 -30.78
CA ALA A 229 -52.63 30.79 -30.46
C ALA A 229 -52.17 29.95 -31.66
N ILE A 230 -52.67 30.26 -32.87
CA ILE A 230 -52.20 29.63 -34.13
C ILE A 230 -50.68 29.81 -34.29
N ARG A 231 -50.17 31.01 -34.07
CA ARG A 231 -48.73 31.30 -34.22
C ARG A 231 -47.86 30.56 -33.22
N ARG A 232 -48.30 30.46 -31.96
CA ARG A 232 -47.57 29.72 -30.92
C ARG A 232 -47.50 28.24 -31.26
N THR A 233 -48.63 27.60 -31.53
CA THR A 233 -48.64 26.18 -31.92
C THR A 233 -47.93 25.93 -33.26
N GLY A 234 -48.01 26.87 -34.20
CA GLY A 234 -47.25 26.82 -35.45
C GLY A 234 -45.73 26.89 -35.24
N ALA A 235 -45.26 27.73 -34.31
CA ALA A 235 -43.84 27.81 -33.96
C ALA A 235 -43.29 26.49 -33.41
N VAL A 236 -44.08 25.77 -32.60
CA VAL A 236 -43.73 24.43 -32.08
C VAL A 236 -43.54 23.43 -33.21
N ILE A 237 -44.47 23.40 -34.18
CA ILE A 237 -44.39 22.48 -35.32
C ILE A 237 -43.13 22.78 -36.15
N VAL A 238 -42.86 24.05 -36.44
CA VAL A 238 -41.68 24.48 -37.20
C VAL A 238 -40.39 24.12 -36.45
N ASP A 239 -40.31 24.37 -35.15
CA ASP A 239 -39.16 24.01 -34.34
C ASP A 239 -38.95 22.49 -34.31
N ARG A 240 -40.02 21.68 -34.18
CA ARG A 240 -39.95 20.21 -34.25
C ARG A 240 -39.42 19.71 -35.60
N ILE A 241 -39.84 20.33 -36.71
CA ILE A 241 -39.35 20.01 -38.04
C ILE A 241 -37.87 20.35 -38.15
N TYR A 242 -37.47 21.55 -37.72
CA TYR A 242 -36.09 22.01 -37.78
C TYR A 242 -35.17 21.10 -36.95
N ARG A 243 -35.52 20.78 -35.70
CA ARG A 243 -34.76 19.85 -34.85
C ARG A 243 -34.66 18.46 -35.44
N THR A 244 -35.72 17.97 -36.09
CA THR A 244 -35.69 16.66 -36.75
C THR A 244 -34.74 16.67 -37.94
N GLN A 245 -34.73 17.75 -38.74
CA GLN A 245 -33.77 17.90 -39.84
C GLN A 245 -32.34 18.02 -39.32
N GLU A 246 -32.11 18.78 -38.26
CA GLU A 246 -30.78 18.97 -37.69
C GLU A 246 -30.23 17.68 -37.06
N ARG A 247 -31.08 16.93 -36.34
CA ARG A 247 -30.73 15.58 -35.87
C ARG A 247 -30.34 14.65 -37.01
N LYS A 248 -31.09 14.65 -38.12
CA LYS A 248 -30.74 13.85 -39.31
C LYS A 248 -29.36 14.22 -39.86
N LYS A 249 -29.07 15.52 -40.03
CA LYS A 249 -27.75 15.97 -40.49
C LYS A 249 -26.63 15.55 -39.53
N LYS A 250 -26.86 15.68 -38.22
CA LYS A 250 -25.90 15.28 -37.18
C LYS A 250 -25.60 13.79 -37.23
N ILE A 251 -26.63 12.95 -37.31
CA ILE A 251 -26.49 11.50 -37.45
C ILE A 251 -25.69 11.16 -38.71
N THR A 252 -26.04 11.74 -39.86
CA THR A 252 -25.32 11.48 -41.12
C THR A 252 -23.84 11.91 -41.04
N ALA A 253 -23.54 13.03 -40.37
CA ALA A 253 -22.16 13.47 -40.18
C ALA A 253 -21.37 12.54 -39.24
N GLU A 254 -21.99 12.09 -38.14
CA GLU A 254 -21.41 11.13 -37.20
C GLU A 254 -21.17 9.77 -37.89
N GLU A 255 -22.12 9.28 -38.67
CA GLU A 255 -21.98 8.06 -39.48
C GLU A 255 -20.85 8.19 -40.51
N MET A 256 -20.76 9.32 -41.23
CA MET A 256 -19.66 9.57 -42.16
C MET A 256 -18.31 9.59 -41.46
N ASN A 257 -18.22 10.22 -40.29
CA ASN A 257 -16.97 10.27 -39.51
C ASN A 257 -16.57 8.88 -39.01
N ALA A 258 -17.52 8.09 -38.49
CA ALA A 258 -17.25 6.72 -38.05
C ALA A 258 -16.71 5.85 -39.20
N VAL A 259 -17.31 5.95 -40.38
CA VAL A 259 -16.83 5.23 -41.58
C VAL A 259 -15.41 5.68 -41.99
N ILE A 260 -15.10 6.96 -41.87
CA ILE A 260 -13.76 7.50 -42.15
C ILE A 260 -12.74 6.96 -41.13
N GLU A 261 -13.08 6.97 -39.85
CA GLU A 261 -12.21 6.46 -38.77
C GLU A 261 -11.96 4.96 -38.92
N GLU A 262 -12.99 4.16 -39.22
CA GLU A 262 -12.84 2.72 -39.49
C GLU A 262 -11.94 2.47 -40.70
N ARG A 263 -12.13 3.21 -41.79
CA ARG A 263 -11.27 3.14 -42.98
C ARG A 263 -9.83 3.46 -42.63
N ASP A 264 -9.59 4.54 -41.88
CA ASP A 264 -8.23 4.97 -41.55
C ASP A 264 -7.55 4.00 -40.57
N ALA A 265 -8.30 3.44 -39.62
CA ALA A 265 -7.82 2.36 -38.75
C ALA A 265 -7.45 1.11 -39.55
N ALA A 266 -8.29 0.70 -40.51
CA ALA A 266 -8.00 -0.42 -41.40
C ALA A 266 -6.76 -0.16 -42.26
N LEU A 267 -6.63 1.04 -42.83
CA LEU A 267 -5.44 1.44 -43.60
C LEU A 267 -4.17 1.44 -42.73
N ALA A 268 -4.26 1.88 -41.48
CA ALA A 268 -3.14 1.85 -40.54
C ALA A 268 -2.76 0.41 -40.16
N GLN A 269 -3.73 -0.51 -40.05
CA GLN A 269 -3.46 -1.93 -39.86
C GLN A 269 -2.80 -2.54 -41.10
N CYS A 270 -3.31 -2.27 -42.31
CA CYS A 270 -2.69 -2.72 -43.55
C CYS A 270 -1.23 -2.27 -43.66
N LYS A 271 -0.94 -0.99 -43.42
CA LYS A 271 0.43 -0.46 -43.44
C LYS A 271 1.35 -1.14 -42.42
N ARG A 272 0.86 -1.40 -41.21
CA ARG A 272 1.63 -2.12 -40.18
C ARG A 272 1.94 -3.55 -40.61
N LEU A 273 0.94 -4.28 -41.09
CA LEU A 273 1.12 -5.64 -41.58
C LEU A 273 2.06 -5.70 -42.79
N GLU A 274 2.02 -4.71 -43.68
CA GLU A 274 2.97 -4.59 -44.80
C GLU A 274 4.41 -4.38 -44.30
N GLN A 275 4.62 -3.54 -43.28
CA GLN A 275 5.93 -3.32 -42.66
C GLN A 275 6.43 -4.57 -41.93
N GLU A 276 5.58 -5.24 -41.16
CA GLU A 276 5.90 -6.50 -40.49
C GLU A 276 6.28 -7.59 -41.50
N LEU A 277 5.54 -7.69 -42.61
CA LEU A 277 5.84 -8.61 -43.69
C LEU A 277 7.21 -8.29 -44.33
N HIS A 278 7.50 -7.01 -44.57
CA HIS A 278 8.81 -6.58 -45.09
C HIS A 278 9.93 -6.94 -44.11
N HIS A 279 9.74 -6.64 -42.83
CA HIS A 279 10.70 -6.96 -41.77
C HIS A 279 10.95 -8.47 -41.66
N MET A 280 9.90 -9.28 -41.67
CA MET A 280 10.01 -10.75 -41.65
C MET A 280 10.70 -11.28 -42.92
N LYS A 281 10.47 -10.68 -44.09
CA LYS A 281 11.19 -11.04 -45.33
C LYS A 281 12.68 -10.70 -45.24
N GLU A 282 13.03 -9.52 -44.73
CA GLU A 282 14.43 -9.14 -44.51
C GLU A 282 15.11 -10.01 -43.45
N GLN A 283 14.41 -10.32 -42.35
CA GLN A 283 14.89 -11.22 -41.31
C GLN A 283 15.12 -12.64 -41.86
N ASN A 284 14.19 -13.17 -42.65
CA ASN A 284 14.34 -14.48 -43.30
C ASN A 284 15.45 -14.50 -44.35
N GLN A 285 15.66 -13.40 -45.08
CA GLN A 285 16.73 -13.31 -46.06
C GLN A 285 18.12 -13.15 -45.40
N THR A 286 18.19 -12.45 -44.27
CA THR A 286 19.41 -12.32 -43.47
C THR A 286 19.74 -13.58 -42.67
N SER A 287 18.73 -14.35 -42.23
CA SER A 287 18.92 -15.65 -41.57
C SER A 287 19.29 -16.76 -42.56
N ALA A 288 18.74 -16.74 -43.79
CA ALA A 288 19.12 -17.67 -44.85
C ALA A 288 20.59 -17.51 -45.29
N ASN A 289 21.16 -16.31 -45.16
CA ASN A 289 22.57 -16.03 -45.47
C ASN A 289 23.53 -16.32 -44.30
N ASN A 290 23.04 -16.72 -43.12
CA ASN A 290 23.84 -17.05 -41.95
C ASN A 290 23.59 -18.49 -41.50
N THR A 291 24.43 -19.43 -41.96
CA THR A 291 24.34 -20.88 -41.66
C THR A 291 24.35 -21.20 -40.16
N ARG A 292 24.86 -20.30 -39.30
CA ARG A 292 24.84 -20.45 -37.83
C ARG A 292 23.48 -20.19 -37.18
N HIS A 293 22.59 -19.39 -37.79
CA HIS A 293 21.32 -19.01 -37.16
C HIS A 293 20.27 -20.12 -37.23
N LEU A 294 20.23 -20.86 -38.35
CA LEU A 294 19.33 -22.00 -38.56
C LEU A 294 19.50 -23.08 -37.48
N THR A 295 20.71 -23.32 -37.00
CA THR A 295 20.97 -24.32 -35.95
C THR A 295 20.55 -23.84 -34.56
N ALA A 296 20.69 -22.55 -34.26
CA ALA A 296 20.29 -21.98 -32.98
C ALA A 296 18.76 -21.89 -32.85
N GLU A 297 18.08 -21.46 -33.91
CA GLU A 297 16.62 -21.39 -33.96
C GLU A 297 15.98 -22.78 -33.92
N ASN A 298 16.55 -23.77 -34.62
CA ASN A 298 16.11 -25.17 -34.52
C ASN A 298 16.28 -25.74 -33.11
N ASN A 299 17.34 -25.37 -32.40
CA ASN A 299 17.55 -25.79 -31.01
C ASN A 299 16.57 -25.09 -30.04
N GLN A 300 16.25 -23.81 -30.26
CA GLN A 300 15.24 -23.10 -29.48
C GLN A 300 13.83 -23.64 -29.75
N GLU A 301 13.50 -23.94 -31.01
CA GLU A 301 12.22 -24.56 -31.38
C GLU A 301 12.07 -25.95 -30.74
N ARG A 302 13.14 -26.75 -30.71
CA ARG A 302 13.16 -28.05 -30.02
C ARG A 302 12.92 -27.88 -28.51
N ALA A 303 13.60 -26.94 -27.87
CA ALA A 303 13.43 -26.66 -26.44
C ALA A 303 12.01 -26.17 -26.09
N LEU A 304 11.41 -25.35 -26.95
CA LEU A 304 10.02 -24.90 -26.77
C LEU A 304 9.02 -26.05 -26.95
N LYS A 305 9.24 -26.94 -27.93
CA LYS A 305 8.42 -28.15 -28.11
C LYS A 305 8.51 -29.10 -26.91
N GLU A 306 9.72 -29.33 -26.39
CA GLU A 306 9.92 -30.13 -25.18
C GLU A 306 9.21 -29.52 -23.97
N ARG A 307 9.28 -28.19 -23.80
CA ARG A 307 8.57 -27.48 -22.72
C ARG A 307 7.05 -27.58 -22.86
N LEU A 308 6.51 -27.45 -24.06
CA LEU A 308 5.07 -27.56 -24.33
C LEU A 308 4.59 -28.98 -24.02
N LEU A 309 5.32 -30.00 -24.46
CA LEU A 309 5.01 -31.40 -24.16
C LEU A 309 5.06 -31.68 -22.65
N ALA A 310 6.05 -31.15 -21.93
CA ALA A 310 6.13 -31.29 -20.48
C ALA A 310 4.92 -30.63 -19.78
N MET A 311 4.53 -29.42 -20.19
CA MET A 311 3.34 -28.76 -19.65
C MET A 311 2.05 -29.52 -19.97
N GLN A 312 1.96 -30.12 -21.16
CA GLN A 312 0.81 -30.94 -21.53
C GLN A 312 0.74 -32.21 -20.66
N GLN A 313 1.87 -32.90 -20.45
CA GLN A 313 1.95 -34.06 -19.57
C GLN A 313 1.59 -33.71 -18.12
N GLU A 314 2.03 -32.56 -17.61
CA GLU A 314 1.67 -32.08 -16.28
C GLU A 314 0.16 -31.78 -16.18
N ARG A 315 -0.43 -31.18 -17.23
CA ARG A 315 -1.88 -30.94 -17.29
C ARG A 315 -2.67 -32.25 -17.32
N GLU A 316 -2.20 -33.25 -18.06
CA GLU A 316 -2.83 -34.56 -18.12
C GLU A 316 -2.72 -35.30 -16.78
N ALA A 317 -1.55 -35.25 -16.13
CA ALA A 317 -1.35 -35.85 -14.81
C ALA A 317 -2.24 -35.21 -13.72
N THR A 318 -2.37 -33.88 -13.73
CA THR A 318 -3.27 -33.17 -12.81
C THR A 318 -4.74 -33.47 -13.09
N ALA A 319 -5.14 -33.59 -14.36
CA ALA A 319 -6.50 -34.00 -14.73
C ALA A 319 -6.83 -35.42 -14.22
N GLU A 320 -5.90 -36.36 -14.32
CA GLU A 320 -6.07 -37.72 -13.78
C GLU A 320 -6.22 -37.69 -12.24
N GLN A 321 -5.44 -36.84 -11.55
CA GLN A 321 -5.58 -36.66 -10.10
C GLN A 321 -6.96 -36.12 -9.71
N TYR A 322 -7.49 -35.14 -10.45
CA TYR A 322 -8.84 -34.61 -10.20
C TYR A 322 -9.91 -35.68 -10.39
N LYS A 323 -9.78 -36.52 -11.42
CA LYS A 323 -10.70 -37.62 -11.68
C LYS A 323 -10.71 -38.62 -10.52
N ASN A 324 -9.55 -39.02 -10.03
CA ASN A 324 -9.45 -39.92 -8.86
C ASN A 324 -10.10 -39.31 -7.62
N LEU A 325 -9.86 -38.01 -7.37
CA LEU A 325 -10.46 -37.31 -6.24
C LEU A 325 -11.99 -37.21 -6.37
N GLU A 326 -12.51 -37.05 -7.59
CA GLU A 326 -13.95 -37.08 -7.85
C GLU A 326 -14.55 -38.47 -7.55
N GLU A 327 -13.88 -39.54 -7.96
CA GLU A 327 -14.29 -40.92 -7.65
C GLU A 327 -14.29 -41.20 -6.13
N GLU A 328 -13.29 -40.69 -5.41
CA GLU A 328 -13.25 -40.77 -3.94
C GLU A 328 -14.40 -39.99 -3.28
N LEU A 329 -14.71 -38.78 -3.77
CA LEU A 329 -15.83 -37.98 -3.28
C LEU A 329 -17.18 -38.66 -3.53
N GLN A 330 -17.35 -39.28 -4.70
CA GLN A 330 -18.55 -40.06 -5.00
C GLN A 330 -18.67 -41.26 -4.06
N THR A 331 -17.57 -41.97 -3.81
CA THR A 331 -17.51 -43.10 -2.89
C THR A 331 -17.88 -42.67 -1.46
N LEU A 332 -17.33 -41.56 -0.98
CA LEU A 332 -17.65 -40.98 0.33
C LEU A 332 -19.13 -40.58 0.43
N ARG A 333 -19.71 -40.01 -0.65
CA ARG A 333 -21.13 -39.65 -0.69
C ARG A 333 -22.02 -40.88 -0.56
N ILE A 334 -21.70 -41.98 -1.26
CA ILE A 334 -22.41 -43.25 -1.14
C ILE A 334 -22.31 -43.76 0.30
N TYR A 335 -21.10 -43.80 0.86
CA TYR A 335 -20.87 -44.27 2.23
C TYR A 335 -21.66 -43.45 3.27
N TYR A 336 -21.66 -42.12 3.15
CA TYR A 336 -22.44 -41.25 4.02
C TYR A 336 -23.95 -41.50 3.91
N SER A 337 -24.47 -41.64 2.68
CA SER A 337 -25.90 -41.93 2.46
C SER A 337 -26.32 -43.28 3.06
N LEU A 338 -25.46 -44.29 2.93
CA LEU A 338 -25.69 -45.61 3.50
C LEU A 338 -25.70 -45.54 5.03
N HIS A 339 -24.72 -44.86 5.61
CA HIS A 339 -24.65 -44.66 7.06
C HIS A 339 -25.89 -43.92 7.59
N GLN A 340 -26.38 -42.90 6.88
CA GLN A 340 -27.60 -42.19 7.24
C GLN A 340 -28.83 -43.11 7.23
N SER A 341 -28.99 -43.93 6.19
CA SER A 341 -30.09 -44.91 6.09
C SER A 341 -30.04 -45.96 7.20
N LEU A 342 -28.85 -46.51 7.48
CA LEU A 342 -28.66 -47.49 8.56
C LEU A 342 -28.94 -46.86 9.94
N SER A 343 -28.53 -45.60 10.15
CA SER A 343 -28.84 -44.89 11.40
C SER A 343 -30.34 -44.64 11.57
N GLN A 344 -31.06 -44.33 10.49
CA GLN A 344 -32.52 -44.24 10.52
C GLN A 344 -33.17 -45.58 10.88
N GLU A 345 -32.67 -46.68 10.32
CA GLU A 345 -33.14 -48.03 10.65
C GLU A 345 -32.95 -48.36 12.14
N VAL A 346 -31.80 -48.02 12.73
CA VAL A 346 -31.54 -48.21 14.17
C VAL A 346 -32.55 -47.44 15.01
N ASN A 347 -32.83 -46.17 14.68
CA ASN A 347 -33.83 -45.37 15.39
C ASN A 347 -35.25 -45.97 15.27
N LEU A 348 -35.64 -46.40 14.07
CA LEU A 348 -36.94 -47.08 13.86
C LEU A 348 -37.04 -48.38 14.67
N LYS A 349 -35.95 -49.14 14.76
CA LYS A 349 -35.88 -50.36 15.56
C LYS A 349 -36.04 -50.07 17.05
N ASP A 350 -35.42 -49.02 17.56
CA ASP A 350 -35.58 -48.60 18.96
C ASP A 350 -37.01 -48.15 19.26
N GLN A 351 -37.63 -47.39 18.34
CA GLN A 351 -39.05 -47.02 18.45
C GLN A 351 -39.95 -48.27 18.47
N PHE A 352 -39.72 -49.22 17.56
CA PHE A 352 -40.46 -50.47 17.52
C PHE A 352 -40.31 -51.27 18.82
N ASN A 353 -39.10 -51.40 19.35
CA ASN A 353 -38.82 -52.08 20.62
C ASN A 353 -39.54 -51.39 21.79
N SER A 354 -39.56 -50.05 21.82
CA SER A 354 -40.26 -49.29 22.86
C SER A 354 -41.78 -49.52 22.83
N ALA A 355 -42.38 -49.58 21.64
CA ALA A 355 -43.78 -49.90 21.45
C ALA A 355 -44.09 -51.34 21.89
N LEU A 356 -43.22 -52.28 21.53
CA LEU A 356 -43.36 -53.69 21.89
C LEU A 356 -43.29 -53.90 23.41
N LEU A 357 -42.33 -53.27 24.10
CA LEU A 357 -42.24 -53.27 25.56
C LEU A 357 -43.49 -52.68 26.23
N THR A 358 -44.08 -51.65 25.62
CA THR A 358 -45.32 -51.04 26.12
C THR A 358 -46.49 -52.03 26.02
N TYR A 359 -46.63 -52.72 24.88
CA TYR A 359 -47.64 -53.75 24.71
C TYR A 359 -47.43 -54.95 25.63
N GLU A 360 -46.19 -55.41 25.78
CA GLU A 360 -45.84 -56.50 26.69
C GLU A 360 -46.19 -56.14 28.14
N LYS A 361 -45.87 -54.92 28.58
CA LYS A 361 -46.26 -54.44 29.91
C LYS A 361 -47.78 -54.37 30.07
N ALA A 362 -48.50 -53.89 29.06
CA ALA A 362 -49.96 -53.83 29.09
C ALA A 362 -50.60 -55.23 29.13
N LEU A 363 -50.05 -56.19 28.38
CA LEU A 363 -50.45 -57.59 28.41
C LEU A 363 -50.18 -58.23 29.77
N LYS A 364 -48.99 -58.02 30.34
CA LYS A 364 -48.64 -58.51 31.68
C LYS A 364 -49.58 -57.97 32.74
N ASN A 365 -49.86 -56.67 32.71
CA ASN A 365 -50.79 -56.03 33.65
C ASN A 365 -52.22 -56.61 33.51
N ARG A 366 -52.66 -56.90 32.27
CA ARG A 366 -53.94 -57.58 32.02
C ARG A 366 -53.92 -59.02 32.55
N GLU A 367 -52.83 -59.76 32.35
CA GLU A 367 -52.64 -61.11 32.87
C GLU A 367 -52.67 -61.14 34.40
N ASP A 368 -52.05 -60.16 35.06
CA ASP A 368 -52.07 -60.00 36.52
C ASP A 368 -53.50 -59.71 37.02
N ILE A 369 -54.26 -58.83 36.34
CA ILE A 369 -55.67 -58.57 36.65
C ILE A 369 -56.52 -59.84 36.49
N VAL A 370 -56.32 -60.59 35.40
CA VAL A 370 -57.05 -61.87 35.17
C VAL A 370 -56.69 -62.88 36.26
N SER A 371 -55.43 -62.97 36.65
CA SER A 371 -54.97 -63.86 37.74
C SER A 371 -55.62 -63.49 39.08
N MET A 372 -55.72 -62.19 39.40
CA MET A 372 -56.43 -61.74 40.59
C MET A 372 -57.93 -62.07 40.54
N LEU A 373 -58.59 -61.87 39.39
CA LEU A 373 -60.01 -62.20 39.22
C LEU A 373 -60.28 -63.70 39.34
N LEU A 374 -59.37 -64.55 38.83
CA LEU A 374 -59.46 -66.00 39.00
C LEU A 374 -59.36 -66.39 40.47
N LEU A 375 -58.39 -65.83 41.21
CA LEU A 375 -58.22 -66.11 42.64
C LEU A 375 -59.43 -65.63 43.46
N GLN A 376 -59.98 -64.46 43.15
CA GLN A 376 -61.22 -63.99 43.77
C GLN A 376 -62.42 -64.89 43.46
N ASN A 377 -62.56 -65.37 42.22
CA ASN A 377 -63.60 -66.33 41.86
C ASN A 377 -63.43 -67.67 42.59
N GLU A 378 -62.19 -68.14 42.75
CA GLU A 378 -61.88 -69.34 43.52
C GLU A 378 -62.27 -69.16 45.00
N GLU A 379 -61.92 -68.02 45.61
CA GLU A 379 -62.31 -67.68 46.98
C GLU A 379 -63.84 -67.56 47.15
N LEU A 380 -64.54 -66.92 46.20
CA LEU A 380 -66.01 -66.88 46.23
C LEU A 380 -66.64 -68.27 46.08
N THR A 381 -66.02 -69.14 45.29
CA THR A 381 -66.47 -70.53 45.12
C THR A 381 -66.28 -71.32 46.42
N THR A 382 -65.15 -71.17 47.11
CA THR A 382 -64.93 -71.83 48.41
C THR A 382 -65.86 -71.29 49.49
N GLN A 383 -66.11 -69.97 49.55
CA GLN A 383 -67.11 -69.38 50.44
C GLN A 383 -68.53 -69.91 50.15
N LEU A 384 -68.92 -70.01 48.88
CA LEU A 384 -70.19 -70.63 48.49
C LEU A 384 -70.26 -72.10 48.95
N GLN A 385 -69.19 -72.87 48.76
CA GLN A 385 -69.13 -74.26 49.20
C GLN A 385 -69.26 -74.37 50.73
N GLN A 386 -68.55 -73.53 51.48
CA GLN A 386 -68.64 -73.48 52.94
C GLN A 386 -70.05 -73.10 53.42
N THR A 387 -70.68 -72.09 52.82
CA THR A 387 -72.06 -71.71 53.18
C THR A 387 -73.08 -72.81 52.85
N VAL A 388 -72.86 -73.57 51.78
CA VAL A 388 -73.68 -74.75 51.44
C VAL A 388 -73.48 -75.86 52.48
N GLU A 389 -72.25 -76.14 52.90
CA GLU A 389 -71.95 -77.11 53.96
C GLU A 389 -72.52 -76.69 55.32
N GLU A 390 -72.36 -75.42 55.71
CA GLU A 390 -72.94 -74.86 56.94
C GLU A 390 -74.47 -74.94 56.91
N ARG A 391 -75.09 -74.62 55.77
CA ARG A 391 -76.55 -74.80 55.58
C ARG A 391 -76.95 -76.26 55.72
N ALA A 392 -76.23 -77.20 55.10
CA ALA A 392 -76.52 -78.63 55.22
C ALA A 392 -76.36 -79.13 56.66
N ASN A 393 -75.37 -78.63 57.41
CA ASN A 393 -75.16 -78.96 58.82
C ASN A 393 -76.26 -78.36 59.72
N MET A 394 -76.67 -77.11 59.46
CA MET A 394 -77.81 -76.49 60.14
C MET A 394 -79.12 -77.24 59.86
N GLU A 395 -79.34 -77.67 58.62
CA GLU A 395 -80.48 -78.51 58.24
C GLU A 395 -80.46 -79.84 59.01
N LEU A 396 -79.30 -80.49 59.13
CA LEU A 396 -79.15 -81.73 59.89
C LEU A 396 -79.41 -81.52 61.39
N LYS A 397 -78.94 -80.42 61.99
CA LYS A 397 -79.27 -80.05 63.38
C LYS A 397 -80.76 -79.74 63.55
N PHE A 398 -81.38 -79.08 62.57
CA PHE A 398 -82.82 -78.82 62.60
C PHE A 398 -83.60 -80.14 62.53
N GLN A 399 -83.20 -81.07 61.66
CA GLN A 399 -83.75 -82.42 61.57
C GLN A 399 -83.60 -83.18 62.90
N GLN A 400 -82.41 -83.16 63.51
CA GLN A 400 -82.16 -83.77 64.83
C GLN A 400 -82.97 -83.12 65.96
N ALA A 401 -83.12 -81.80 65.96
CA ALA A 401 -83.95 -81.09 66.94
C ALA A 401 -85.44 -81.40 66.74
N LEU A 402 -85.87 -81.58 65.49
CA LEU A 402 -87.22 -81.98 65.12
C LEU A 402 -87.49 -83.44 65.55
N GLU A 403 -86.53 -84.35 65.34
CA GLU A 403 -86.56 -85.73 65.86
C GLU A 403 -86.53 -85.75 67.40
N ALA A 404 -85.66 -84.99 68.07
CA ALA A 404 -85.62 -84.90 69.52
C ALA A 404 -86.88 -84.24 70.11
N SER A 405 -87.49 -83.28 69.41
CA SER A 405 -88.79 -82.72 69.78
C SER A 405 -89.89 -83.76 69.59
N GLN A 406 -89.87 -84.56 68.53
CA GLN A 406 -90.80 -85.69 68.37
C GLN A 406 -90.59 -86.72 69.48
N GLU A 407 -89.35 -87.09 69.80
CA GLU A 407 -89.01 -88.06 70.85
C GLU A 407 -89.36 -87.53 72.27
N ALA A 408 -89.22 -86.23 72.51
CA ALA A 408 -89.69 -85.58 73.75
C ALA A 408 -91.23 -85.52 73.81
N ASN A 409 -91.89 -85.30 72.67
CA ASN A 409 -93.35 -85.36 72.57
C ASN A 409 -93.86 -86.80 72.80
N GLU A 410 -93.13 -87.82 72.31
CA GLU A 410 -93.40 -89.24 72.55
C GLU A 410 -93.11 -89.63 74.01
N LYS A 411 -92.06 -89.08 74.65
CA LYS A 411 -91.77 -89.29 76.09
C LYS A 411 -92.72 -88.54 77.03
N LEU A 412 -93.42 -87.51 76.54
CA LEU A 412 -94.56 -86.87 77.22
C LEU A 412 -95.89 -87.62 77.02
N GLN A 413 -95.93 -88.57 76.07
CA GLN A 413 -97.08 -89.45 75.82
C GLN A 413 -96.89 -90.89 76.35
N LYS A 414 -95.77 -91.15 77.04
CA LYS A 414 -95.67 -92.21 78.07
C LYS A 414 -96.04 -91.61 79.41
#